data_AF-A0AA39JYF4-F1
#
_entry.id   AF-A0AA39JYF4-F1
#
_cell.length_a   1.000
_cell.length_b   1.000
_cell.length_c   1.000
_cell.angle_alpha   90.00
_cell.angle_beta   90.00
_cell.angle_gamma   90.00
#
_symmetry.space_group_name_H-M   'P 1'
#
loop_
_entity.id
_entity.type
_entity.pdbx_description
1 polymer ?
#
loop_
_entity_poly.entity_id
_entity_poly.type
_entity_poly.pdbx_seq_one_letter_code
_entity_poly.pdbx_strand_id
1 'polypeptide(L)'
;MGWLGWTASFLKWQSLCRLLSGSTLALFAWAVIKIIRIGHRDSGLPPGPPTVLLLEKFNVFPVENVHCSLNGLRRNLLGINMDGWSSYTLDRPPHYMGSVVAGGSSMVLAGNSEVWRVLRKAAQTMLATQASLEYLPTQKAEAAQAFFTHIRRYSNSVILSVLYGKRCPRYESPEAKAFFTVNHLWNHTLEPGAHPPLDLLPFLRYLPGSWKVLCKQVRRLQRQMYFDLLDECQARLQHGQETGFFIERVLQNQKFFGVDSEMTEYLGGALIEGGDHQRVAPLAIPHAMTATEECNYHGYTIPKGATIFDNTCQTRSKNPRFLIPTDIY
;
A
#
# COMPACT_ATOMS: atom_id res chain seq x y z
N MET A 1 -76.93 0.40 10.75
CA MET A 1 -75.92 1.40 10.35
C MET A 1 -74.51 0.79 10.31
N GLY A 2 -74.21 -0.17 9.42
CA GLY A 2 -72.92 -0.89 9.47
C GLY A 2 -72.25 -1.23 8.13
N TRP A 3 -72.89 -0.96 6.99
CA TRP A 3 -72.39 -1.43 5.68
C TRP A 3 -71.63 -0.38 4.85
N LEU A 4 -71.75 0.92 5.18
CA LEU A 4 -71.14 2.02 4.41
C LEU A 4 -69.71 2.39 4.86
N GLY A 5 -69.27 1.95 6.04
CA GLY A 5 -67.92 2.25 6.56
C GLY A 5 -66.80 1.37 6.00
N TRP A 6 -67.13 0.14 5.59
CA TRP A 6 -66.15 -0.84 5.10
C TRP A 6 -65.66 -0.56 3.68
N THR A 7 -66.52 0.01 2.82
CA THR A 7 -66.17 0.33 1.42
C THR A 7 -65.16 1.48 1.34
N ALA A 8 -65.32 2.52 2.18
CA ALA A 8 -64.40 3.65 2.24
C ALA A 8 -62.99 3.27 2.75
N SER A 9 -62.90 2.37 3.74
CA SER A 9 -61.62 1.84 4.23
C SER A 9 -60.95 0.90 3.21
N PHE A 10 -61.72 0.12 2.47
CA PHE A 10 -61.20 -0.77 1.42
C PHE A 10 -60.65 0.02 0.21
N LEU A 11 -61.33 1.09 -0.20
CA LEU A 11 -60.81 2.01 -1.23
C LEU A 11 -59.56 2.75 -0.79
N LYS A 12 -59.47 3.19 0.48
CA LYS A 12 -58.23 3.78 1.04
C LYS A 12 -57.08 2.77 1.05
N TRP A 13 -57.34 1.51 1.41
CA TRP A 13 -56.34 0.43 1.40
C TRP A 13 -55.83 0.13 -0.01
N GLN A 14 -56.74 0.01 -1.00
CA GLN A 14 -56.35 -0.17 -2.40
C GLN A 14 -55.53 1.01 -2.94
N SER A 15 -55.85 2.24 -2.53
CA SER A 15 -55.10 3.44 -2.91
C SER A 15 -53.69 3.45 -2.30
N LEU A 16 -53.57 3.02 -1.04
CA LEU A 16 -52.29 2.87 -0.35
C LEU A 16 -51.41 1.78 -0.99
N CYS A 17 -52.00 0.62 -1.35
CA CYS A 17 -51.30 -0.45 -2.06
C CYS A 17 -50.83 0.00 -3.46
N ARG A 18 -51.64 0.78 -4.19
CA ARG A 18 -51.24 1.33 -5.49
C ARG A 18 -50.09 2.34 -5.36
N LEU A 19 -50.13 3.22 -4.35
CA LEU A 19 -49.03 4.15 -4.06
C LEU A 19 -47.74 3.42 -3.67
N LEU A 20 -47.82 2.43 -2.78
CA LEU A 20 -46.68 1.59 -2.39
C LEU A 20 -46.10 0.81 -3.59
N SER A 21 -46.96 0.26 -4.45
CA SER A 21 -46.54 -0.44 -5.67
C SER A 21 -45.85 0.49 -6.69
N GLY A 22 -46.35 1.73 -6.82
CA GLY A 22 -45.74 2.77 -7.64
C GLY A 22 -44.37 3.21 -7.13
N SER A 23 -44.22 3.35 -5.80
CA SER A 23 -42.92 3.69 -5.18
C SER A 23 -41.90 2.57 -5.33
N THR A 24 -42.30 1.29 -5.23
CA THR A 24 -41.40 0.15 -5.47
C THR A 24 -40.99 0.03 -6.94
N LEU A 25 -41.90 0.30 -7.88
CA LEU A 25 -41.59 0.34 -9.31
C LEU A 25 -40.68 1.51 -9.67
N ALA A 26 -40.88 2.68 -9.06
CA ALA A 26 -40.01 3.84 -9.24
C ALA A 26 -38.60 3.61 -8.66
N LEU A 27 -38.49 2.97 -7.48
CA LEU A 27 -37.21 2.57 -6.90
C LEU A 27 -36.51 1.52 -7.74
N PHE A 28 -37.25 0.55 -8.28
CA PHE A 28 -36.70 -0.47 -9.18
C PHE A 28 -36.24 0.14 -10.50
N ALA A 29 -37.05 1.01 -11.13
CA ALA A 29 -36.67 1.72 -12.34
C ALA A 29 -35.48 2.65 -12.12
N TRP A 30 -35.42 3.35 -10.97
CA TRP A 30 -34.26 4.16 -10.59
C TRP A 30 -33.02 3.30 -10.36
N ALA A 31 -33.16 2.14 -9.71
CA ALA A 31 -32.07 1.18 -9.52
C ALA A 31 -31.60 0.61 -10.87
N VAL A 32 -32.51 0.26 -11.79
CA VAL A 32 -32.20 -0.21 -13.14
C VAL A 32 -31.51 0.89 -13.95
N ILE A 33 -31.99 2.13 -13.92
CA ILE A 33 -31.32 3.27 -14.58
C ILE A 33 -29.94 3.52 -13.98
N LYS A 34 -29.80 3.41 -12.65
CA LYS A 34 -28.50 3.48 -11.98
C LYS A 34 -27.59 2.34 -12.44
N ILE A 35 -28.08 1.11 -12.54
CA ILE A 35 -27.32 -0.07 -13.01
C ILE A 35 -26.91 0.08 -14.49
N ILE A 36 -27.80 0.58 -15.35
CA ILE A 36 -27.50 0.84 -16.78
C ILE A 36 -26.49 1.99 -16.93
N ARG A 37 -26.54 3.00 -16.05
CA ARG A 37 -25.55 4.10 -16.02
C ARG A 37 -24.25 3.70 -15.33
N ILE A 38 -24.24 2.64 -14.51
CA ILE A 38 -23.01 2.02 -13.96
C ILE A 38 -22.32 1.28 -15.12
N GLY A 39 -21.50 2.02 -15.88
CA GLY A 39 -20.78 1.49 -17.03
C GLY A 39 -20.55 2.48 -18.17
N HIS A 40 -21.28 3.60 -18.21
CA HIS A 40 -20.97 4.66 -19.16
C HIS A 40 -19.70 5.40 -18.71
N ARG A 41 -18.68 5.41 -19.57
CA ARG A 41 -17.43 6.15 -19.35
C ARG A 41 -17.58 7.51 -20.03
N ASP A 42 -17.41 8.59 -19.29
CA ASP A 42 -17.47 9.94 -19.85
C ASP A 42 -16.38 10.14 -20.92
N SER A 43 -16.71 10.85 -21.99
CA SER A 43 -15.82 11.06 -23.14
C SER A 43 -14.53 11.81 -22.81
N GLY A 44 -14.49 12.54 -21.69
CA GLY A 44 -13.31 13.23 -21.18
C GLY A 44 -12.34 12.35 -20.41
N LEU A 45 -12.69 11.11 -20.07
CA LEU A 45 -11.82 10.19 -19.32
C LEU A 45 -10.82 9.50 -20.26
N PRO A 46 -9.65 9.05 -19.75
CA PRO A 46 -8.66 8.34 -20.55
C PRO A 46 -9.24 7.12 -21.27
N PRO A 47 -8.62 6.60 -22.34
CA PRO A 47 -9.04 5.35 -22.96
C PRO A 47 -8.93 4.18 -21.96
N GLY A 48 -9.76 3.17 -22.15
CA GLY A 48 -9.74 1.95 -21.35
C GLY A 48 -10.62 0.87 -21.97
N PRO A 49 -10.49 -0.39 -21.52
CA PRO A 49 -11.40 -1.46 -21.93
C PRO A 49 -12.86 -1.09 -21.57
N PRO A 50 -13.84 -1.56 -22.34
CA PRO A 50 -15.25 -1.25 -22.12
C PRO A 50 -15.64 -1.60 -20.68
N THR A 51 -16.39 -0.70 -20.03
CA THR A 51 -16.81 -0.87 -18.64
C THR A 51 -17.96 -1.87 -18.59
N VAL A 52 -17.64 -3.15 -18.60
CA VAL A 52 -18.59 -4.22 -18.32
C VAL A 52 -18.97 -4.25 -16.83
N LEU A 53 -20.13 -4.83 -16.50
CA LEU A 53 -20.68 -4.90 -15.14
C LEU A 53 -19.64 -5.46 -14.15
N LEU A 54 -19.71 -5.06 -12.87
CA LEU A 54 -18.70 -5.32 -11.83
C LEU A 54 -18.12 -6.76 -11.79
N LEU A 55 -18.92 -7.78 -12.12
CA LEU A 55 -18.49 -9.18 -12.14
C LEU A 55 -17.62 -9.53 -13.34
N GLU A 56 -17.86 -8.95 -14.51
CA GLU A 56 -17.06 -9.17 -15.73
C GLU A 56 -15.71 -8.42 -15.69
N LYS A 57 -15.55 -7.40 -14.85
CA LYS A 57 -14.24 -6.74 -14.64
C LYS A 57 -13.17 -7.71 -14.14
N PHE A 58 -13.54 -8.69 -13.32
CA PHE A 58 -12.63 -9.75 -12.86
C PHE A 58 -12.21 -10.71 -14.00
N ASN A 59 -13.00 -10.78 -15.07
CA ASN A 59 -12.66 -11.58 -16.25
C ASN A 59 -11.69 -10.82 -17.20
N VAL A 60 -11.75 -9.48 -17.22
CA VAL A 60 -10.85 -8.62 -18.01
C VAL A 60 -9.48 -8.45 -17.33
N PHE A 61 -9.45 -8.37 -16.00
CA PHE A 61 -8.21 -8.29 -15.22
C PHE A 61 -8.00 -9.58 -14.42
N PRO A 62 -7.11 -10.47 -14.86
CA PRO A 62 -6.83 -11.70 -14.12
C PRO A 62 -6.21 -11.38 -12.76
N VAL A 63 -6.50 -12.19 -11.75
CA VAL A 63 -5.91 -12.03 -10.40
C VAL A 63 -4.42 -12.36 -10.42
N GLU A 64 -3.98 -13.21 -11.35
CA GLU A 64 -2.59 -13.60 -11.57
C GLU A 64 -1.98 -12.83 -12.75
N ASN A 65 -0.68 -12.53 -12.67
CA ASN A 65 0.09 -11.92 -13.76
C ASN A 65 -0.53 -10.64 -14.36
N VAL A 66 -1.17 -9.81 -13.51
CA VAL A 66 -1.81 -8.54 -13.90
C VAL A 66 -0.89 -7.66 -14.75
N HIS A 67 0.41 -7.60 -14.42
CA HIS A 67 1.41 -6.83 -15.15
C HIS A 67 1.59 -7.27 -16.60
N CYS A 68 1.43 -8.57 -16.90
CA CYS A 68 1.44 -9.10 -18.26
C CYS A 68 0.16 -8.74 -19.02
N SER A 69 -1.01 -8.84 -18.38
CA SER A 69 -2.29 -8.44 -19.00
C SER A 69 -2.28 -6.94 -19.36
N LEU A 70 -1.75 -6.08 -18.48
CA LEU A 70 -1.58 -4.66 -18.74
C LEU A 70 -0.66 -4.35 -19.93
N ASN A 71 0.32 -5.21 -20.22
CA ASN A 71 1.15 -5.07 -21.42
C ASN A 71 0.33 -5.31 -22.70
N GLY A 72 -0.57 -6.29 -22.70
CA GLY A 72 -1.48 -6.54 -23.82
C GLY A 72 -2.46 -5.38 -24.07
N LEU A 73 -2.92 -4.74 -22.99
CA LEU A 73 -3.85 -3.60 -23.06
C LEU A 73 -3.18 -2.23 -23.28
N ARG A 74 -1.85 -2.18 -23.40
CA ARG A 74 -1.06 -0.93 -23.43
C ARG A 74 -1.57 0.11 -24.43
N ARG A 75 -1.97 -0.31 -25.64
CA ARG A 75 -2.44 0.62 -26.69
C ARG A 75 -3.74 1.34 -26.31
N ASN A 76 -4.47 0.79 -25.34
CA ASN A 76 -5.78 1.27 -24.88
C ASN A 76 -5.70 1.91 -23.49
N LEU A 77 -4.50 2.14 -22.95
CA LEU A 77 -4.28 2.75 -21.64
C LEU A 77 -3.53 4.08 -21.79
N LEU A 78 -3.85 5.04 -20.92
CA LEU A 78 -3.12 6.31 -20.83
C LEU A 78 -1.81 6.11 -20.06
N GLY A 79 -0.68 6.50 -20.65
CA GLY A 79 0.62 6.55 -19.97
C GLY A 79 0.84 7.90 -19.31
N ILE A 80 1.13 7.91 -18.01
CA ILE A 80 1.37 9.13 -17.22
C ILE A 80 2.85 9.23 -16.87
N ASN A 81 3.46 10.39 -17.17
CA ASN A 81 4.81 10.70 -16.68
C ASN A 81 4.74 11.21 -15.23
N MET A 82 5.06 10.33 -14.28
CA MET A 82 4.97 10.65 -12.86
C MET A 82 5.97 11.73 -12.40
N ASP A 83 7.17 11.82 -12.99
CA ASP A 83 8.18 12.80 -12.55
C ASP A 83 7.73 14.24 -12.83
N GLY A 84 7.26 14.48 -14.06
CA GLY A 84 6.73 15.78 -14.47
C GLY A 84 5.41 16.15 -13.77
N TRP A 85 4.73 15.17 -13.20
CA TRP A 85 3.42 15.30 -12.54
C TRP A 85 3.46 14.89 -11.07
N SER A 86 4.64 14.98 -10.45
CA SER A 86 4.85 14.51 -9.09
C SER A 86 3.90 15.22 -8.12
N SER A 87 3.72 16.53 -8.22
CA SER A 87 2.78 17.29 -7.38
C SER A 87 1.36 16.71 -7.33
N TYR A 88 0.88 16.11 -8.42
CA TYR A 88 -0.46 15.51 -8.52
C TYR A 88 -0.49 14.03 -8.16
N THR A 89 0.64 13.32 -8.28
CA THR A 89 0.70 11.84 -8.15
C THR A 89 1.38 11.37 -6.85
N LEU A 90 1.62 12.28 -5.90
CA LEU A 90 2.31 12.00 -4.64
C LEU A 90 1.47 11.23 -3.60
N ASP A 91 0.16 11.08 -3.81
CA ASP A 91 -0.71 10.45 -2.82
C ASP A 91 -0.72 8.91 -2.94
N ARG A 92 -1.39 8.25 -1.98
CA ARG A 92 -1.60 6.80 -1.98
C ARG A 92 -3.09 6.46 -1.99
N PRO A 93 -3.51 5.40 -2.70
CA PRO A 93 -4.87 4.91 -2.58
C PRO A 93 -5.17 4.48 -1.14
N PRO A 94 -6.41 4.67 -0.65
CA PRO A 94 -6.81 4.15 0.65
C PRO A 94 -6.58 2.63 0.72
N HIS A 95 -5.91 2.18 1.77
CA HIS A 95 -5.65 0.75 2.01
C HIS A 95 -6.02 0.40 3.46
N TYR A 96 -7.25 -0.08 3.66
CA TYR A 96 -7.82 -0.28 5.00
C TYR A 96 -7.00 -1.23 5.87
N MET A 97 -6.54 -2.35 5.31
CA MET A 97 -5.74 -3.33 6.07
C MET A 97 -4.42 -2.72 6.54
N GLY A 98 -3.80 -1.91 5.68
CA GLY A 98 -2.53 -1.26 5.97
C GLY A 98 -2.68 -0.18 7.04
N SER A 99 -3.76 0.59 6.99
CA SER A 99 -4.03 1.61 8.00
C SER A 99 -4.35 1.01 9.38
N VAL A 100 -5.08 -0.13 9.43
CA VAL A 100 -5.36 -0.83 10.69
C VAL A 100 -4.08 -1.40 11.31
N VAL A 101 -3.20 -1.97 10.51
CA VAL A 101 -1.95 -2.58 11.00
C VAL A 101 -0.91 -1.53 11.39
N ALA A 102 -0.70 -0.51 10.54
CA ALA A 102 0.36 0.49 10.73
C ALA A 102 -0.10 1.79 11.42
N GLY A 103 -1.39 1.94 11.72
CA GLY A 103 -1.92 3.14 12.38
C GLY A 103 -1.78 4.44 11.58
N GLY A 104 -1.51 4.36 10.28
CA GLY A 104 -1.23 5.53 9.43
C GLY A 104 0.24 5.96 9.39
N SER A 105 1.13 5.31 10.14
CA SER A 105 2.56 5.67 10.22
C SER A 105 3.45 4.86 9.26
N SER A 106 2.88 4.00 8.40
CA SER A 106 3.66 3.29 7.38
C SER A 106 4.16 4.25 6.31
N MET A 107 5.47 4.44 6.20
CA MET A 107 6.08 5.29 5.16
C MET A 107 5.78 4.82 3.72
N VAL A 108 5.49 3.53 3.53
CA VAL A 108 5.26 2.91 2.21
C VAL A 108 3.83 3.16 1.72
N LEU A 109 2.85 2.97 2.60
CA LEU A 109 1.42 3.00 2.27
C LEU A 109 0.72 4.31 2.69
N ALA A 110 1.35 5.14 3.52
CA ALA A 110 0.77 6.42 3.92
C ALA A 110 0.69 7.37 2.71
N GLY A 111 -0.45 8.04 2.59
CA GLY A 111 -0.62 9.16 1.67
C GLY A 111 0.28 10.33 2.03
N ASN A 112 0.18 11.41 1.24
CA ASN A 112 0.98 12.63 1.40
C ASN A 112 0.58 13.44 2.66
N SER A 113 0.94 12.89 3.83
CA SER A 113 0.67 13.45 5.16
C SER A 113 1.90 14.15 5.74
N GLU A 114 1.70 14.94 6.79
CA GLU A 114 2.79 15.54 7.54
C GLU A 114 3.72 14.49 8.15
N VAL A 115 3.15 13.44 8.77
CA VAL A 115 3.88 12.29 9.32
C VAL A 115 4.78 11.66 8.25
N TRP A 116 4.24 11.40 7.06
CA TRP A 116 5.03 10.85 5.96
C TRP A 116 6.17 11.76 5.52
N ARG A 117 5.92 13.08 5.43
CA ARG A 117 6.96 14.07 5.06
C ARG A 117 8.10 14.10 6.09
N VAL A 118 7.76 14.05 7.37
CA VAL A 118 8.72 13.98 8.49
C VAL A 118 9.56 12.70 8.40
N LEU A 119 8.92 11.53 8.31
CA LEU A 119 9.60 10.24 8.20
C LEU A 119 10.50 10.17 6.96
N ARG A 120 10.01 10.63 5.80
CA ARG A 120 10.77 10.66 4.55
C ARG A 120 12.00 11.56 4.66
N LYS A 121 11.87 12.74 5.27
CA LYS A 121 13.00 13.65 5.49
C LYS A 121 14.06 13.00 6.39
N ALA A 122 13.64 12.32 7.46
CA ALA A 122 14.56 11.58 8.33
C ALA A 122 15.28 10.45 7.56
N ALA A 123 14.53 9.60 6.85
CA ALA A 123 15.08 8.52 6.02
C ALA A 123 16.09 9.03 4.98
N GLN A 124 15.82 10.17 4.35
CA GLN A 124 16.70 10.77 3.34
C GLN A 124 18.07 11.16 3.91
N THR A 125 18.18 11.44 5.21
CA THR A 125 19.49 11.73 5.83
C THR A 125 20.39 10.49 5.92
N MET A 126 19.80 9.30 6.13
CA MET A 126 20.52 8.02 6.08
C MET A 126 20.95 7.68 4.65
N LEU A 127 20.07 7.95 3.68
CA LEU A 127 20.29 7.63 2.27
C LEU A 127 21.14 8.67 1.53
N ALA A 128 21.56 9.75 2.21
CA ALA A 128 22.40 10.78 1.62
C ALA A 128 23.73 10.18 1.13
N THR A 129 24.28 10.73 0.04
CA THR A 129 25.52 10.23 -0.56
C THR A 129 26.67 10.15 0.44
N GLN A 130 26.85 11.19 1.27
CA GLN A 130 27.91 11.23 2.27
C GLN A 130 27.74 10.13 3.33
N ALA A 131 26.52 9.94 3.84
CA ALA A 131 26.22 8.89 4.81
C ALA A 131 26.40 7.49 4.20
N SER A 132 26.03 7.31 2.93
CA SER A 132 26.19 6.04 2.22
C SER A 132 27.65 5.58 2.10
N LEU A 133 28.60 6.53 1.99
CA LEU A 133 30.03 6.23 1.96
C LEU A 133 30.54 5.67 3.29
N GLU A 134 29.95 6.08 4.40
CA GLU A 134 30.29 5.58 5.75
C GLU A 134 29.88 4.11 5.92
N TYR A 135 28.92 3.61 5.12
CA TYR A 135 28.44 2.23 5.20
C TYR A 135 29.28 1.25 4.38
N LEU A 136 30.19 1.74 3.53
CA LEU A 136 31.02 0.90 2.65
C LEU A 136 31.83 -0.18 3.39
N PRO A 137 32.47 0.09 4.54
CA PRO A 137 33.18 -0.95 5.29
C PRO A 137 32.24 -2.09 5.73
N THR A 138 31.03 -1.75 6.19
CA THR A 138 30.01 -2.72 6.60
C THR A 138 29.56 -3.58 5.43
N GLN A 139 29.28 -2.96 4.28
CA GLN A 139 28.91 -3.66 3.05
C GLN A 139 30.02 -4.62 2.60
N LYS A 140 31.29 -4.18 2.58
CA LYS A 140 32.44 -5.03 2.23
C LYS A 140 32.61 -6.20 3.19
N ALA A 141 32.49 -5.96 4.50
CA ALA A 141 32.62 -6.99 5.52
C ALA A 141 31.52 -8.06 5.42
N GLU A 142 30.31 -7.68 5.02
CA GLU A 142 29.23 -8.65 4.77
C GLU A 142 29.35 -9.35 3.42
N ALA A 143 29.83 -8.65 2.40
CA ALA A 143 29.99 -9.19 1.05
C ALA A 143 31.05 -10.29 1.01
N ALA A 144 32.11 -10.16 1.82
CA ALA A 144 33.14 -11.18 1.97
C ALA A 144 32.59 -12.54 2.45
N GLN A 145 31.39 -12.57 3.04
CA GLN A 145 30.74 -13.77 3.56
C GLN A 145 29.59 -14.26 2.65
N ALA A 146 29.34 -13.60 1.51
CA ALA A 146 28.21 -13.86 0.65
C ALA A 146 28.54 -14.84 -0.49
N PHE A 147 28.17 -16.11 -0.31
CA PHE A 147 27.92 -17.04 -1.43
C PHE A 147 26.44 -16.92 -1.88
N PHE A 148 26.09 -17.28 -3.13
CA PHE A 148 24.79 -17.02 -3.77
C PHE A 148 23.53 -17.36 -2.93
N THR A 149 23.59 -18.32 -2.01
CA THR A 149 22.51 -18.69 -1.08
C THR A 149 22.22 -17.64 0.01
N HIS A 150 23.07 -16.63 0.18
CA HIS A 150 23.05 -15.71 1.32
C HIS A 150 22.70 -14.26 0.98
N ILE A 151 22.13 -13.95 -0.19
CA ILE A 151 21.76 -12.55 -0.55
C ILE A 151 20.78 -11.93 0.45
N ARG A 152 19.78 -12.71 0.90
CA ARG A 152 18.81 -12.28 1.94
C ARG A 152 19.48 -12.05 3.29
N ARG A 153 20.43 -12.91 3.67
CA ARG A 153 21.22 -12.73 4.90
C ARG A 153 22.12 -11.50 4.80
N TYR A 154 22.80 -11.32 3.67
CA TYR A 154 23.70 -10.20 3.39
C TYR A 154 22.97 -8.86 3.52
N SER A 155 21.90 -8.66 2.76
CA SER A 155 21.13 -7.41 2.74
C SER A 155 20.52 -7.09 4.10
N ASN A 156 19.85 -8.07 4.72
CA ASN A 156 19.31 -7.93 6.08
C ASN A 156 20.39 -7.55 7.11
N SER A 157 21.56 -8.21 7.06
CA SER A 157 22.64 -7.92 8.00
C SER A 157 23.24 -6.52 7.78
N VAL A 158 23.42 -6.10 6.52
CA VAL A 158 23.89 -4.75 6.18
C VAL A 158 22.93 -3.69 6.74
N ILE A 159 21.64 -3.80 6.46
CA ILE A 159 20.67 -2.77 6.87
C ILE A 159 20.51 -2.71 8.40
N LEU A 160 20.44 -3.87 9.08
CA LEU A 160 20.38 -3.91 10.56
C LEU A 160 21.66 -3.36 11.20
N SER A 161 22.83 -3.55 10.57
CA SER A 161 24.08 -2.99 11.06
C SER A 161 24.13 -1.47 10.92
N VAL A 162 23.65 -0.94 9.79
CA VAL A 162 23.61 0.51 9.55
C VAL A 162 22.60 1.20 10.48
N LEU A 163 21.43 0.58 10.68
CA LEU A 163 20.34 1.16 11.46
C LEU A 163 20.53 1.02 12.97
N TYR A 164 20.83 -0.20 13.42
CA TYR A 164 20.79 -0.60 14.84
C TYR A 164 22.14 -1.13 15.34
N GLY A 165 23.17 -1.21 14.50
CA GLY A 165 24.45 -1.82 14.89
C GLY A 165 24.41 -3.33 15.04
N LYS A 166 23.38 -4.00 14.52
CA LYS A 166 23.14 -5.42 14.75
C LYS A 166 23.49 -6.25 13.51
N ARG A 167 24.47 -7.14 13.66
CA ARG A 167 24.92 -8.05 12.60
C ARG A 167 24.15 -9.37 12.66
N CYS A 168 23.73 -9.89 11.51
CA CYS A 168 23.10 -11.20 11.34
C CYS A 168 24.08 -12.17 10.66
N PRO A 169 24.90 -12.91 11.43
CA PRO A 169 25.94 -13.77 10.86
C PRO A 169 25.36 -14.98 10.12
N ARG A 170 24.11 -15.36 10.35
CA ARG A 170 23.45 -16.48 9.68
C ARG A 170 22.04 -16.10 9.25
N TYR A 171 21.50 -16.77 8.25
CA TYR A 171 20.10 -16.57 7.85
C TYR A 171 19.15 -16.97 8.99
N GLU A 172 19.58 -17.91 9.82
CA GLU A 172 18.83 -18.46 10.94
C GLU A 172 18.91 -17.63 12.22
N SER A 173 19.60 -16.48 12.18
CA SER A 173 19.69 -15.56 13.33
C SER A 173 18.28 -15.17 13.78
N PRO A 174 18.01 -15.08 15.09
CA PRO A 174 16.67 -14.79 15.62
C PRO A 174 16.04 -13.54 15.00
N GLU A 175 16.83 -12.48 14.81
CA GLU A 175 16.41 -11.20 14.26
C GLU A 175 15.99 -11.30 12.79
N ALA A 176 16.82 -11.98 11.98
CA ALA A 176 16.53 -12.24 10.59
C ALA A 176 15.25 -13.09 10.43
N LYS A 177 15.12 -14.15 11.23
CA LYS A 177 13.90 -15.00 11.25
C LYS A 177 12.66 -14.22 11.65
N ALA A 178 12.75 -13.40 12.70
CA ALA A 178 11.65 -12.55 13.14
C ALA A 178 11.23 -11.60 12.01
N PHE A 179 12.20 -10.92 11.39
CA PHE A 179 11.96 -10.02 10.26
C PHE A 179 11.30 -10.72 9.08
N PHE A 180 11.85 -11.84 8.60
CA PHE A 180 11.26 -12.53 7.44
C PHE A 180 9.87 -13.10 7.73
N THR A 181 9.61 -13.55 8.95
CA THR A 181 8.28 -14.04 9.37
C THR A 181 7.27 -12.90 9.37
N VAL A 182 7.63 -11.77 9.99
CA VAL A 182 6.78 -10.58 10.05
C VAL A 182 6.52 -10.01 8.66
N ASN A 183 7.57 -9.86 7.84
CA ASN A 183 7.45 -9.34 6.49
C ASN A 183 6.58 -10.25 5.61
N HIS A 184 6.69 -11.58 5.73
CA HIS A 184 5.84 -12.49 4.98
C HIS A 184 4.36 -12.33 5.35
N LEU A 185 4.03 -12.26 6.64
CA LEU A 185 2.65 -12.04 7.09
C LEU A 185 2.13 -10.65 6.71
N TRP A 186 2.99 -9.63 6.76
CA TRP A 186 2.65 -8.28 6.31
C TRP A 186 2.28 -8.27 4.84
N ASN A 187 3.11 -8.84 3.97
CA ASN A 187 2.83 -8.95 2.53
C ASN A 187 1.53 -9.72 2.27
N HIS A 188 1.34 -10.87 2.91
CA HIS A 188 0.09 -11.64 2.80
C HIS A 188 -1.14 -10.82 3.23
N THR A 189 -0.99 -9.91 4.20
CA THR A 189 -2.09 -9.05 4.65
C THR A 189 -2.48 -7.99 3.60
N LEU A 190 -1.55 -7.63 2.70
CA LEU A 190 -1.76 -6.67 1.62
C LEU A 190 -2.19 -7.34 0.30
N GLU A 191 -2.06 -8.66 0.19
CA GLU A 191 -2.37 -9.41 -1.01
C GLU A 191 -3.88 -9.46 -1.30
N PRO A 192 -4.30 -9.18 -2.55
CA PRO A 192 -5.68 -9.42 -2.97
C PRO A 192 -6.05 -10.89 -2.75
N GLY A 193 -7.07 -11.14 -1.92
CA GLY A 193 -7.55 -12.49 -1.59
C GLY A 193 -7.39 -12.87 -0.12
N ALA A 194 -6.47 -12.24 0.62
CA ALA A 194 -6.34 -12.47 2.07
C ALA A 194 -7.47 -11.85 2.90
N HIS A 195 -8.20 -10.91 2.30
CA HIS A 195 -9.36 -10.25 2.87
C HIS A 195 -10.44 -10.01 1.79
N PRO A 196 -11.72 -9.86 2.19
CA PRO A 196 -12.75 -9.37 1.28
C PRO A 196 -12.35 -8.00 0.68
N PRO A 197 -12.97 -7.53 -0.40
CA PRO A 197 -12.62 -6.24 -1.01
C PRO A 197 -13.09 -5.04 -0.17
N LEU A 198 -12.44 -4.80 0.98
CA LEU A 198 -12.81 -3.82 2.01
C LEU A 198 -12.69 -2.36 1.56
N ASP A 199 -11.82 -2.09 0.59
CA ASP A 199 -11.63 -0.76 0.02
C ASP A 199 -12.68 -0.45 -1.07
N LEU A 200 -13.16 -1.48 -1.78
CA LEU A 200 -14.26 -1.35 -2.74
C LEU A 200 -15.64 -1.38 -2.07
N LEU A 201 -15.79 -2.16 -1.01
CA LEU A 201 -17.05 -2.37 -0.28
C LEU A 201 -16.85 -2.04 1.22
N PRO A 202 -16.85 -0.75 1.60
CA PRO A 202 -16.55 -0.32 2.97
C PRO A 202 -17.47 -0.89 4.06
N PHE A 203 -18.70 -1.29 3.72
CA PHE A 203 -19.62 -1.90 4.69
C PHE A 203 -19.12 -3.26 5.22
N LEU A 204 -18.26 -3.97 4.48
CA LEU A 204 -17.66 -5.24 4.92
C LEU A 204 -16.72 -5.06 6.12
N ARG A 205 -16.23 -3.83 6.38
CA ARG A 205 -15.36 -3.51 7.52
C ARG A 205 -16.06 -3.78 8.86
N TYR A 206 -17.38 -3.64 8.91
CA TYR A 206 -18.17 -3.86 10.13
C TYR A 206 -18.42 -5.35 10.42
N LEU A 207 -18.34 -6.22 9.42
CA LEU A 207 -18.57 -7.65 9.58
C LEU A 207 -17.42 -8.32 10.37
N PRO A 208 -17.70 -9.37 11.16
CA PRO A 208 -16.64 -10.15 11.80
C PRO A 208 -15.92 -11.04 10.79
N GLY A 209 -14.62 -11.27 11.01
CA GLY A 209 -13.94 -12.42 10.44
C GLY A 209 -12.41 -12.39 10.53
N SER A 210 -11.79 -13.39 9.91
CA SER A 210 -10.41 -13.82 10.14
C SER A 210 -9.37 -12.74 9.82
N TRP A 211 -9.61 -11.89 8.82
CA TRP A 211 -8.72 -10.80 8.45
C TRP A 211 -8.48 -9.80 9.60
N LYS A 212 -9.46 -9.61 10.50
CA LYS A 212 -9.27 -8.78 11.70
C LYS A 212 -8.30 -9.42 12.69
N VAL A 213 -8.33 -10.75 12.81
CA VAL A 213 -7.37 -11.50 13.65
C VAL A 213 -5.98 -11.41 13.04
N LEU A 214 -5.87 -11.57 11.72
CA LEU A 214 -4.63 -11.40 10.97
C LEU A 214 -4.03 -10.00 11.21
N CYS A 215 -4.81 -8.92 11.04
CA CYS A 215 -4.32 -7.56 11.32
C CYS A 215 -3.77 -7.40 12.74
N LYS A 216 -4.49 -7.92 13.75
CA LYS A 216 -4.06 -7.85 15.16
C LYS A 216 -2.76 -8.64 15.38
N GLN A 217 -2.64 -9.82 14.78
CA GLN A 217 -1.46 -10.65 14.87
C GLN A 217 -0.24 -9.97 14.24
N VAL A 218 -0.39 -9.43 13.02
CA VAL A 218 0.70 -8.74 12.32
C VAL A 218 1.11 -7.49 13.06
N ARG A 219 0.16 -6.65 13.51
CA ARG A 219 0.48 -5.45 14.29
C ARG A 219 1.23 -5.78 15.58
N ARG A 220 0.83 -6.85 16.29
CA ARG A 220 1.53 -7.31 17.50
C ARG A 220 2.96 -7.74 17.20
N LEU A 221 3.17 -8.56 16.16
CA LEU A 221 4.49 -9.08 15.82
C LEU A 221 5.42 -8.00 15.25
N GLN A 222 4.90 -7.09 14.40
CA GLN A 222 5.65 -5.92 13.91
C GLN A 222 6.10 -5.05 15.08
N ARG A 223 5.17 -4.67 15.96
CA ARG A 223 5.50 -3.85 17.13
C ARG A 223 6.53 -4.55 17.99
N GLN A 224 6.31 -5.80 18.36
CA GLN A 224 7.27 -6.55 19.18
C GLN A 224 8.69 -6.51 18.58
N MET A 225 8.82 -6.82 17.29
CA MET A 225 10.13 -6.80 16.62
C MET A 225 10.75 -5.40 16.56
N TYR A 226 9.98 -4.35 16.28
CA TYR A 226 10.51 -2.98 16.22
C TYR A 226 10.85 -2.43 17.61
N PHE A 227 10.01 -2.71 18.62
CA PHE A 227 10.26 -2.35 20.02
C PHE A 227 11.53 -3.02 20.53
N ASP A 228 11.69 -4.32 20.34
CA ASP A 228 12.88 -5.05 20.79
C ASP A 228 14.17 -4.39 20.23
N LEU A 229 14.16 -3.96 18.95
CA LEU A 229 15.29 -3.27 18.33
C LEU A 229 15.49 -1.83 18.83
N LEU A 230 14.42 -1.08 19.08
CA LEU A 230 14.51 0.28 19.62
C LEU A 230 14.94 0.28 21.10
N ASP A 231 14.41 -0.62 21.90
CA ASP A 231 14.72 -0.76 23.33
C ASP A 231 16.20 -1.10 23.52
N GLU A 232 16.77 -1.96 22.66
CA GLU A 232 18.22 -2.21 22.63
C GLU A 232 19.03 -0.92 22.38
N CYS A 233 18.60 -0.09 21.42
CA CYS A 233 19.25 1.21 21.15
C CYS A 233 19.11 2.16 22.34
N GLN A 234 17.93 2.25 22.95
CA GLN A 234 17.67 3.10 24.11
C GLN A 234 18.49 2.67 25.32
N ALA A 235 18.61 1.35 25.56
CA ALA A 235 19.44 0.82 26.63
C ALA A 235 20.92 1.19 26.44
N ARG A 236 21.45 1.06 25.22
CA ARG A 236 22.83 1.50 24.92
C ARG A 236 23.04 2.97 25.19
N LEU A 237 22.09 3.82 24.82
CA LEU A 237 22.13 5.26 25.11
C LEU A 237 22.11 5.55 26.61
N GLN A 238 21.29 4.84 27.39
CA GLN A 238 21.21 5.02 28.84
C GLN A 238 22.48 4.58 29.56
N HIS A 239 23.19 3.59 29.03
CA HIS A 239 24.44 3.08 29.58
C HIS A 239 25.70 3.78 29.07
N GLY A 240 25.59 4.79 28.19
CA GLY A 240 26.75 5.47 27.60
C GLY A 240 27.57 4.58 26.67
N GLN A 241 26.90 3.62 26.01
CA GLN A 241 27.49 2.64 25.08
C GLN A 241 27.08 2.92 23.63
N GLU A 242 26.69 4.15 23.32
CA GLU A 242 26.31 4.54 21.97
C GLU A 242 27.50 4.43 21.02
N THR A 243 27.20 3.95 19.81
CA THR A 243 28.20 3.83 18.73
C THR A 243 27.94 4.86 17.63
N GLY A 244 26.73 5.45 17.60
CA GLY A 244 26.35 6.46 16.62
C GLY A 244 25.63 5.88 15.41
N PHE A 245 24.98 4.72 15.55
CA PHE A 245 24.14 4.15 14.50
C PHE A 245 22.94 5.05 14.19
N PHE A 246 22.31 4.85 13.03
CA PHE A 246 21.29 5.79 12.55
C PHE A 246 20.13 5.96 13.54
N ILE A 247 19.59 4.88 14.10
CA ILE A 247 18.47 4.97 15.05
C ILE A 247 18.89 5.61 16.38
N GLU A 248 20.12 5.36 16.86
CA GLU A 248 20.65 6.05 18.04
C GLU A 248 20.71 7.56 17.81
N ARG A 249 21.19 7.99 16.64
CA ARG A 249 21.23 9.41 16.26
C ARG A 249 19.83 10.01 16.17
N VAL A 250 18.85 9.28 15.65
CA VAL A 250 17.45 9.74 15.60
C VAL A 250 16.88 9.88 17.01
N LEU A 251 17.09 8.91 17.89
CA LEU A 251 16.64 8.94 19.29
C LEU A 251 17.26 10.11 20.07
N GLN A 252 18.55 10.39 19.88
CA GLN A 252 19.22 11.55 20.50
C GLN A 252 18.70 12.90 19.97
N ASN A 253 18.20 12.93 18.73
CA ASN A 253 17.85 14.16 18.01
C ASN A 253 16.38 14.21 17.57
N GLN A 254 15.47 13.59 18.33
CA GLN A 254 14.04 13.49 17.98
C GLN A 254 13.40 14.84 17.62
N LYS A 255 13.72 15.90 18.38
CA LYS A 255 13.22 17.26 18.11
C LYS A 255 13.70 17.82 16.78
N PHE A 256 14.94 17.53 16.39
CA PHE A 256 15.50 17.97 15.10
C PHE A 256 14.82 17.27 13.93
N PHE A 257 14.58 15.96 14.08
CA PHE A 257 13.88 15.17 13.06
C PHE A 257 12.36 15.42 13.07
N GLY A 258 11.79 15.90 14.17
CA GLY A 258 10.35 16.06 14.35
C GLY A 258 9.62 14.73 14.54
N VAL A 259 10.31 13.70 15.04
CA VAL A 259 9.75 12.35 15.23
C VAL A 259 9.52 12.05 16.70
N ASP A 260 8.47 11.28 16.99
CA ASP A 260 8.26 10.63 18.29
C ASP A 260 8.77 9.18 18.27
N SER A 261 8.56 8.44 19.38
CA SER A 261 9.00 7.05 19.49
C SER A 261 8.29 6.12 18.49
N GLU A 262 6.98 6.25 18.31
CA GLU A 262 6.22 5.40 17.37
C GLU A 262 6.64 5.69 15.92
N MET A 263 6.83 6.95 15.56
CA MET A 263 7.40 7.34 14.28
C MET A 263 8.80 6.77 14.07
N THR A 264 9.63 6.74 15.12
CA THR A 264 10.98 6.15 15.05
C THR A 264 10.92 4.63 14.79
N GLU A 265 9.97 3.92 15.41
CA GLU A 265 9.73 2.49 15.14
C GLU A 265 9.37 2.25 13.67
N TYR A 266 8.40 3.00 13.15
CA TYR A 266 7.96 2.85 11.76
C TYR A 266 9.00 3.34 10.74
N LEU A 267 9.82 4.34 11.10
CA LEU A 267 10.99 4.76 10.31
C LEU A 267 11.97 3.61 10.17
N GLY A 268 12.36 3.02 11.30
CA GLY A 268 13.27 1.89 11.33
C GLY A 268 12.72 0.68 10.59
N GLY A 269 11.44 0.36 10.80
CA GLY A 269 10.76 -0.73 10.10
C GLY A 269 10.73 -0.57 8.59
N ALA A 270 10.39 0.63 8.10
CA ALA A 270 10.37 0.91 6.67
C ALA A 270 11.77 0.89 6.02
N LEU A 271 12.80 1.33 6.76
CA LEU A 271 14.19 1.28 6.29
C LEU A 271 14.73 -0.15 6.26
N ILE A 272 14.40 -1.01 7.25
CA ILE A 272 14.74 -2.44 7.19
C ILE A 272 14.06 -3.09 6.00
N GLU A 273 12.75 -2.85 5.83
CA GLU A 273 11.97 -3.44 4.74
C GLU A 273 12.53 -3.06 3.37
N GLY A 274 12.84 -1.77 3.15
CA GLY A 274 13.40 -1.28 1.89
C GLY A 274 14.89 -1.61 1.66
N GLY A 275 15.67 -1.83 2.71
CA GLY A 275 17.09 -2.16 2.62
C GLY A 275 17.40 -3.66 2.56
N ASP A 276 16.43 -4.51 2.91
CA ASP A 276 16.51 -5.96 2.73
C ASP A 276 16.30 -6.36 1.26
N HIS A 277 16.71 -7.58 0.90
CA HIS A 277 16.47 -8.13 -0.42
C HIS A 277 14.97 -8.27 -0.70
N GLN A 278 14.47 -7.39 -1.55
CA GLN A 278 13.10 -7.44 -2.07
C GLN A 278 13.06 -8.01 -3.49
N ARG A 279 11.98 -8.76 -3.77
CA ARG A 279 11.62 -9.06 -5.16
C ARG A 279 11.13 -7.77 -5.82
N VAL A 280 11.43 -7.60 -7.11
CA VAL A 280 10.89 -6.49 -7.89
C VAL A 280 9.36 -6.58 -7.88
N ALA A 281 8.68 -5.55 -7.36
CA ALA A 281 7.24 -5.44 -7.45
C ALA A 281 6.83 -5.06 -8.89
N PRO A 282 6.17 -5.96 -9.66
CA PRO A 282 5.91 -5.73 -11.09
C PRO A 282 5.02 -4.50 -11.38
N LEU A 283 4.21 -4.08 -10.40
CA LEU A 283 3.30 -2.93 -10.50
C LEU A 283 3.66 -1.77 -9.56
N ALA A 284 4.87 -1.80 -8.98
CA ALA A 284 5.28 -0.92 -7.89
C ALA A 284 4.21 -0.85 -6.77
N ILE A 285 4.34 0.14 -5.88
CA ILE A 285 3.26 0.50 -4.96
C ILE A 285 2.30 1.44 -5.69
N PRO A 286 0.98 1.21 -5.69
CA PRO A 286 0.02 2.09 -6.36
C PRO A 286 0.09 3.53 -5.84
N HIS A 287 0.05 4.49 -6.76
CA HIS A 287 -0.05 5.92 -6.47
C HIS A 287 -1.50 6.38 -6.62
N ALA A 288 -1.86 7.52 -6.04
CA ALA A 288 -3.15 8.15 -6.26
C ALA A 288 -2.97 9.61 -6.69
N MET A 289 -3.89 10.07 -7.53
CA MET A 289 -4.07 11.51 -7.75
C MET A 289 -4.46 12.18 -6.44
N THR A 290 -3.82 13.31 -6.14
CA THR A 290 -4.14 14.13 -4.96
C THR A 290 -5.63 14.44 -4.90
N ALA A 291 -6.19 14.50 -3.70
CA ALA A 291 -7.62 14.71 -3.48
C ALA A 291 -8.09 16.15 -3.77
N THR A 292 -7.17 17.08 -4.06
CA THR A 292 -7.44 18.51 -4.13
C THR A 292 -7.96 18.97 -5.49
N GLU A 293 -7.47 18.40 -6.59
CA GLU A 293 -7.73 18.93 -7.94
C GLU A 293 -7.90 17.80 -8.96
N GLU A 294 -8.85 17.99 -9.87
CA GLU A 294 -8.90 17.22 -11.12
C GLU A 294 -7.89 17.82 -12.09
N CYS A 295 -7.18 16.97 -12.83
CA CYS A 295 -6.16 17.45 -13.73
C CYS A 295 -6.42 17.06 -15.19
N ASN A 296 -6.05 17.96 -16.10
CA ASN A 296 -6.08 17.67 -17.53
C ASN A 296 -4.71 17.18 -17.98
N TYR A 297 -4.65 15.94 -18.47
CA TYR A 297 -3.44 15.31 -18.99
C TYR A 297 -3.67 14.87 -20.43
N HIS A 298 -2.97 15.50 -21.39
CA HIS A 298 -3.09 15.22 -22.82
C HIS A 298 -4.55 15.23 -23.35
N GLY A 299 -5.37 16.17 -22.87
CA GLY A 299 -6.78 16.30 -23.28
C GLY A 299 -7.75 15.41 -22.50
N TYR A 300 -7.25 14.55 -21.60
CA TYR A 300 -8.06 13.73 -20.73
C TYR A 300 -8.16 14.36 -19.34
N THR A 301 -9.35 14.35 -18.76
CA THR A 301 -9.57 14.72 -17.36
C THR A 301 -9.32 13.49 -16.50
N ILE A 302 -8.39 13.59 -15.55
CA ILE A 302 -8.11 12.54 -14.59
C ILE A 302 -8.81 12.92 -13.26
N PRO A 303 -9.73 12.08 -12.78
CA PRO A 303 -10.43 12.35 -11.53
C PRO A 303 -9.49 12.40 -10.32
N LYS A 304 -9.85 13.22 -9.33
CA LYS A 304 -9.21 13.20 -8.02
C LYS A 304 -9.27 11.79 -7.38
N GLY A 305 -8.20 11.40 -6.69
CA GLY A 305 -8.11 10.06 -6.07
C GLY A 305 -7.98 8.89 -7.05
N ALA A 306 -7.87 9.15 -8.37
CA ALA A 306 -7.64 8.09 -9.34
C ALA A 306 -6.35 7.34 -9.03
N THR A 307 -6.43 6.00 -8.98
CA THR A 307 -5.27 5.14 -8.75
C THR A 307 -4.43 5.00 -10.01
N ILE A 308 -3.12 5.14 -9.85
CA ILE A 308 -2.10 5.01 -10.89
C ILE A 308 -1.25 3.79 -10.55
N PHE A 309 -1.12 2.89 -11.52
CA PHE A 309 -0.25 1.71 -11.42
C PHE A 309 0.99 1.91 -12.28
N ASP A 310 2.17 1.70 -11.69
CA ASP A 310 3.44 1.75 -12.42
C ASP A 310 3.88 0.34 -12.80
N ASN A 311 3.74 -0.02 -14.08
CA ASN A 311 4.20 -1.30 -14.59
C ASN A 311 5.72 -1.29 -14.79
N THR A 312 6.47 -1.58 -13.73
CA THR A 312 7.94 -1.55 -13.70
C THR A 312 8.55 -2.55 -14.67
N CYS A 313 7.91 -3.71 -14.89
CA CYS A 313 8.33 -4.70 -15.87
C CYS A 313 8.34 -4.13 -17.30
N GLN A 314 7.35 -3.29 -17.63
CA GLN A 314 7.28 -2.62 -18.92
C GLN A 314 8.33 -1.53 -19.07
N THR A 315 8.55 -0.73 -18.04
CA THR A 315 9.55 0.35 -18.06
C THR A 315 10.97 -0.23 -18.24
N ARG A 316 11.24 -1.36 -17.60
CA ARG A 316 12.54 -2.05 -17.69
C ARG A 316 12.81 -2.65 -19.07
N SER A 317 11.82 -3.27 -19.72
CA SER A 317 11.99 -3.87 -21.04
C SER A 317 12.24 -2.86 -22.16
N LYS A 318 11.78 -1.61 -22.00
CA LYS A 318 12.00 -0.53 -22.96
C LYS A 318 13.38 0.12 -22.88
N ASN A 319 14.11 -0.08 -21.78
CA ASN A 319 15.43 0.52 -21.62
C ASN A 319 16.51 -0.49 -22.04
N PRO A 320 17.21 -0.28 -23.18
CA PRO A 320 18.18 -1.24 -23.70
C PRO A 320 19.37 -1.49 -22.75
N ARG A 321 19.54 -0.67 -21.69
CA ARG A 321 20.56 -0.86 -20.65
C ARG A 321 20.19 -1.90 -19.58
N PHE A 322 18.94 -2.35 -19.49
CA PHE A 322 18.44 -3.20 -18.40
C PHE A 322 17.86 -4.56 -18.83
N LEU A 323 18.21 -5.01 -20.04
CA LEU A 323 17.87 -6.33 -20.58
C LEU A 323 18.60 -7.44 -19.79
N ILE A 324 18.09 -7.78 -18.62
CA ILE A 324 18.38 -9.06 -17.95
C ILE A 324 17.27 -10.03 -18.40
N PRO A 325 17.59 -11.24 -18.89
CA PRO A 325 16.58 -12.19 -19.37
C PRO A 325 15.50 -12.40 -18.30
N THR A 326 14.25 -12.24 -18.70
CA THR A 326 13.07 -12.54 -17.87
C THR A 326 12.86 -14.04 -17.66
N ASP A 327 13.74 -14.88 -18.21
CA ASP A 327 13.63 -16.34 -18.21
C ASP A 327 14.24 -16.99 -16.95
N ILE A 328 14.44 -16.21 -15.88
CA ILE A 328 14.89 -16.71 -14.56
C ILE A 328 13.78 -16.54 -13.50
N TYR A 329 12.52 -16.70 -13.91
CA TYR A 329 11.38 -16.85 -13.00
C TYR A 329 10.82 -18.27 -13.11
#